data_AF-A0A845VHV4-F1
#
_entry.id   AF-A0A845VHV4-F1
#
_cell.length_a   1.000
_cell.length_b   1.000
_cell.length_c   1.000
_cell.angle_alpha   90.00
_cell.angle_beta   90.00
_cell.angle_gamma   90.00
#
_symmetry.space_group_name_H-M   'P 1'
#
loop_
_entity.id
_entity.type
_entity.pdbx_description
1 polymer ?
#
loop_
_entity_poly.entity_id
_entity_poly.type
_entity_poly.pdbx_seq_one_letter_code
_entity_poly.pdbx_strand_id
1 'polypeptide(L)'
;MRRFDAAGGWSGPGLRSCAHWLNWKCGISLNAAREKLRVAHALADLPRISASFAQGEISYSKVRAMTRVATAENEEFLLMIARHGTASHVERAVRQYRRAKRCQALAAENDRHARRRLNWRVDEDGSFLFSGRFSPEPGERILKAIEAAMEEIEAEQEHVSAETCIPAWAGERMDDDLVVEGLFEREQDFHGRFSFRSWD
;
A
#
# COMPACT_ATOMS: atom_id res chain seq x y z
N MET A 1 -6.86 1.15 -39.29
CA MET A 1 -7.78 1.99 -38.49
C MET A 1 -7.17 3.25 -37.93
N ARG A 2 -6.04 3.24 -37.20
CA ARG A 2 -5.45 4.49 -36.65
C ARG A 2 -5.28 5.60 -37.70
N ARG A 3 -4.61 5.31 -38.82
CA ARG A 3 -4.43 6.29 -39.91
C ARG A 3 -5.77 6.83 -40.45
N PHE A 4 -6.78 5.98 -40.54
CA PHE A 4 -8.13 6.36 -40.98
C PHE A 4 -8.83 7.26 -39.96
N ASP A 5 -8.70 6.96 -38.67
CA ASP A 5 -9.24 7.79 -37.58
C ASP A 5 -8.55 9.17 -37.54
N ALA A 6 -7.22 9.19 -37.62
CA ALA A 6 -6.41 10.41 -37.63
C ALA A 6 -6.66 11.29 -38.87
N ALA A 7 -6.90 10.68 -40.02
CA ALA A 7 -7.26 11.38 -41.25
C ALA A 7 -8.72 11.88 -41.27
N GLY A 8 -9.49 11.61 -40.21
CA GLY A 8 -10.92 11.95 -40.17
C GLY A 8 -11.74 11.21 -41.22
N GLY A 9 -11.27 10.07 -41.74
CA GLY A 9 -11.95 9.35 -42.85
C GLY A 9 -13.36 8.85 -42.53
N TRP A 10 -13.74 8.88 -41.24
CA TRP A 10 -15.09 8.58 -40.75
C TRP A 10 -16.03 9.79 -40.76
N SER A 11 -15.53 11.02 -40.96
CA SER A 11 -16.33 12.23 -40.85
C SER A 11 -17.35 12.28 -41.99
N GLY A 12 -18.62 12.40 -41.63
CA GLY A 12 -19.74 12.56 -42.55
C GLY A 12 -20.98 13.01 -41.79
N PRO A 13 -22.04 13.47 -42.49
CA PRO A 13 -23.26 13.94 -41.85
C PRO A 13 -23.82 12.90 -40.87
N GLY A 14 -24.05 13.30 -39.62
CA GLY A 14 -24.61 12.44 -38.56
C GLY A 14 -23.62 11.48 -37.88
N LEU A 15 -22.36 11.40 -38.32
CA LEU A 15 -21.34 10.53 -37.73
C LEU A 15 -20.52 11.28 -36.67
N ARG A 16 -20.62 10.82 -35.42
CA ARG A 16 -20.05 11.50 -34.25
C ARG A 16 -18.63 11.06 -33.87
N SER A 17 -18.16 9.92 -34.38
CA SER A 17 -16.82 9.38 -34.11
C SER A 17 -16.47 8.22 -35.05
N CYS A 18 -15.19 7.85 -35.14
CA CYS A 18 -14.76 6.66 -35.87
C CYS A 18 -15.39 5.37 -35.32
N ALA A 19 -15.67 5.30 -34.01
CA ALA A 19 -16.36 4.17 -33.40
C ALA A 19 -17.81 4.07 -33.88
N HIS A 20 -18.48 5.22 -34.03
CA HIS A 20 -19.85 5.28 -34.55
C HIS A 20 -19.90 4.87 -36.03
N TRP A 21 -18.92 5.33 -36.83
CA TRP A 21 -18.78 4.88 -38.21
C TRP A 21 -18.55 3.38 -38.30
N LEU A 22 -17.67 2.82 -37.47
CA LEU A 22 -17.44 1.36 -37.41
C LEU A 22 -18.70 0.58 -37.05
N ASN A 23 -19.51 1.11 -36.13
CA ASN A 23 -20.77 0.48 -35.76
C ASN A 23 -21.77 0.48 -36.91
N TRP A 24 -21.96 1.61 -37.57
CA TRP A 24 -22.87 1.74 -38.70
C TRP A 24 -22.37 0.97 -39.94
N LYS A 25 -21.11 1.16 -40.33
CA LYS A 25 -20.57 0.64 -41.60
C LYS A 25 -20.15 -0.82 -41.52
N CYS A 26 -19.59 -1.24 -40.39
CA CYS A 26 -19.05 -2.60 -40.22
C CYS A 26 -19.93 -3.50 -39.35
N GLY A 27 -21.06 -2.99 -38.84
CA GLY A 27 -22.03 -3.78 -38.07
C GLY A 27 -21.52 -4.28 -36.70
N ILE A 28 -20.38 -3.78 -36.20
CA ILE A 28 -19.84 -4.19 -34.91
C ILE A 28 -20.41 -3.34 -33.78
N SER A 29 -20.56 -3.90 -32.58
CA SER A 29 -21.04 -3.10 -31.43
C SER A 29 -20.11 -1.92 -31.14
N LEU A 30 -20.67 -0.83 -30.59
CA LEU A 30 -19.88 0.36 -30.20
C LEU A 30 -18.72 0.01 -29.25
N ASN A 31 -18.92 -0.96 -28.34
CA ASN A 31 -17.87 -1.40 -27.43
C ASN A 31 -16.73 -2.10 -28.19
N ALA A 32 -17.05 -3.00 -29.13
CA ALA A 32 -16.04 -3.65 -29.97
C ALA A 32 -15.30 -2.64 -30.86
N ALA A 33 -16.01 -1.65 -31.40
CA ALA A 33 -15.42 -0.58 -32.20
C ALA A 33 -14.43 0.26 -31.39
N ARG A 34 -14.83 0.73 -30.20
CA ARG A 34 -13.94 1.48 -29.29
C ARG A 34 -12.71 0.67 -28.90
N GLU A 35 -12.88 -0.62 -28.60
CA GLU A 35 -11.76 -1.48 -28.24
C GLU A 35 -10.78 -1.65 -29.42
N LYS A 36 -11.27 -1.79 -30.66
CA LYS A 36 -10.41 -1.83 -31.85
C LYS A 36 -9.64 -0.54 -32.05
N LEU A 37 -10.27 0.62 -31.84
CA LEU A 37 -9.59 1.91 -31.92
C LEU A 37 -8.54 2.07 -30.83
N ARG A 38 -8.86 1.70 -29.58
CA ARG A 38 -7.90 1.71 -28.47
C ARG A 38 -6.66 0.89 -28.80
N VAL A 39 -6.85 -0.33 -29.30
CA VAL A 39 -5.73 -1.20 -29.71
C VAL A 39 -4.95 -0.58 -30.85
N ALA A 40 -5.63 -0.05 -31.88
CA ALA A 40 -4.97 0.57 -33.03
C ALA A 40 -4.14 1.81 -32.65
N HIS A 41 -4.61 2.60 -31.69
CA HIS A 41 -3.87 3.74 -31.14
C HIS A 41 -2.68 3.28 -30.30
N ALA A 42 -2.87 2.33 -29.39
CA ALA A 42 -1.78 1.82 -28.54
C ALA A 42 -0.63 1.19 -29.35
N LEU A 43 -0.94 0.52 -30.46
CA LEU A 43 0.08 -0.06 -31.34
C LEU A 43 1.00 0.97 -32.01
N ALA A 44 0.66 2.26 -31.96
CA ALA A 44 1.53 3.33 -32.46
C ALA A 44 2.88 3.36 -31.75
N ASP A 45 2.87 3.11 -30.44
CA ASP A 45 4.03 3.25 -29.56
C ASP A 45 4.63 1.89 -29.17
N LEU A 46 4.20 0.82 -29.84
CA LEU A 46 4.53 -0.58 -29.55
C LEU A 46 5.00 -1.28 -30.83
N PRO A 47 6.21 -0.97 -31.33
CA PRO A 47 6.68 -1.43 -32.63
C PRO A 47 6.86 -2.96 -32.68
N ARG A 48 7.29 -3.62 -31.58
CA ARG A 48 7.55 -5.07 -31.60
C ARG A 48 6.24 -5.87 -31.62
N ILE A 49 5.26 -5.49 -30.81
CA ILE A 49 3.91 -6.08 -30.80
C ILE A 49 3.22 -5.78 -32.12
N SER A 50 3.37 -4.57 -32.66
CA SER A 50 2.80 -4.24 -33.98
C SER A 50 3.39 -5.13 -35.08
N ALA A 51 4.70 -5.37 -35.08
CA ALA A 51 5.35 -6.26 -36.04
C ALA A 51 4.88 -7.71 -35.92
N SER A 52 4.93 -8.29 -34.71
CA SER A 52 4.46 -9.67 -34.48
C SER A 52 2.96 -9.85 -34.78
N PHE A 53 2.13 -8.83 -34.54
CA PHE A 53 0.72 -8.87 -34.89
C PHE A 53 0.50 -8.83 -36.41
N ALA A 54 1.26 -7.98 -37.12
CA ALA A 54 1.19 -7.89 -38.58
C ALA A 54 1.64 -9.19 -39.26
N GLN A 55 2.58 -9.91 -38.65
CA GLN A 55 3.05 -11.22 -39.12
C GLN A 55 2.12 -12.39 -38.73
N GLY A 56 1.10 -12.13 -37.90
CA GLY A 56 0.16 -13.16 -37.45
C GLY A 56 0.70 -14.09 -36.36
N GLU A 57 1.87 -13.81 -35.79
CA GLU A 57 2.49 -14.61 -34.72
C GLU A 57 1.67 -14.59 -33.41
N ILE A 58 0.95 -13.49 -33.20
CA ILE A 58 0.12 -13.26 -32.01
C ILE A 58 -1.30 -12.88 -32.44
N SER A 59 -2.29 -13.39 -31.72
CA SER A 59 -3.69 -13.12 -32.03
C SER A 59 -4.17 -11.75 -31.51
N TYR A 60 -5.23 -11.21 -32.13
CA TYR A 60 -5.85 -9.96 -31.69
C TYR A 60 -6.24 -9.98 -30.20
N SER A 61 -6.69 -11.11 -29.66
CA SER A 61 -7.03 -11.25 -28.24
C SER A 61 -5.82 -11.03 -27.33
N LYS A 62 -4.65 -11.56 -27.70
CA LYS A 62 -3.38 -11.34 -26.96
C LYS A 62 -2.99 -9.87 -27.02
N VAL A 63 -2.98 -9.28 -28.21
CA VAL A 63 -2.64 -7.85 -28.42
C VAL A 63 -3.57 -6.93 -27.63
N ARG A 64 -4.88 -7.19 -27.69
CA ARG A 64 -5.90 -6.43 -26.95
C ARG A 64 -5.65 -6.46 -25.44
N ALA A 65 -5.22 -7.59 -24.89
CA ALA A 65 -4.86 -7.70 -23.48
C ALA A 65 -3.56 -6.95 -23.16
N MET A 66 -2.49 -7.18 -23.94
CA MET A 66 -1.15 -6.60 -23.72
C MET A 66 -1.18 -5.07 -23.76
N THR A 67 -1.86 -4.48 -24.74
CA THR A 67 -1.98 -3.02 -24.93
C THR A 67 -2.64 -2.26 -23.76
N ARG A 68 -3.07 -2.95 -22.69
CA ARG A 68 -3.54 -2.31 -21.45
C ARG A 68 -2.42 -1.92 -20.49
N VAL A 69 -1.24 -2.51 -20.65
CA VAL A 69 -0.07 -2.33 -19.78
C VAL A 69 1.25 -2.24 -20.54
N ALA A 70 1.24 -2.55 -21.83
CA ALA A 70 2.43 -2.54 -22.66
C ALA A 70 3.03 -1.14 -22.72
N THR A 71 4.33 -1.07 -22.53
CA THR A 71 5.20 0.09 -22.71
C THR A 71 6.42 -0.35 -23.49
N ALA A 72 7.20 0.59 -24.03
CA ALA A 72 8.41 0.26 -24.80
C ALA A 72 9.40 -0.61 -24.00
N GLU A 73 9.45 -0.44 -22.68
CA GLU A 73 10.38 -1.17 -21.80
C GLU A 73 9.94 -2.61 -21.52
N ASN A 74 8.63 -2.89 -21.50
CA ASN A 74 8.10 -4.20 -21.12
C ASN A 74 7.57 -5.01 -22.33
N GLU A 75 7.63 -4.44 -23.52
CA GLU A 75 7.05 -5.01 -24.74
C GLU A 75 7.59 -6.40 -25.03
N GLU A 76 8.92 -6.58 -24.95
CA GLU A 76 9.59 -7.87 -25.20
C GLU A 76 9.14 -8.95 -24.23
N PHE A 77 9.02 -8.60 -22.94
CA PHE A 77 8.59 -9.53 -21.92
C PHE A 77 7.17 -10.03 -22.16
N LEU A 78 6.26 -9.12 -22.55
CA LEU A 78 4.89 -9.48 -22.90
C LEU A 78 4.83 -10.37 -24.16
N LEU A 79 5.70 -10.10 -25.15
CA LEU A 79 5.81 -10.91 -26.36
C LEU A 79 6.28 -12.33 -26.08
N MET A 80 7.27 -12.51 -25.21
CA MET A 80 7.70 -13.85 -24.78
C MET A 80 6.54 -14.66 -24.21
N ILE A 81 5.74 -14.07 -23.31
CA ILE A 81 4.54 -14.74 -22.77
C ILE A 81 3.52 -15.02 -23.88
N ALA A 82 3.32 -14.07 -24.79
CA ALA A 82 2.34 -14.19 -25.86
C ALA A 82 2.70 -15.26 -26.89
N ARG A 83 3.99 -15.46 -27.20
CA ARG A 83 4.46 -16.49 -28.15
C ARG A 83 4.30 -17.90 -27.60
N HIS A 84 4.48 -18.09 -26.30
CA HIS A 84 4.44 -19.41 -25.66
C HIS A 84 3.15 -19.71 -24.88
N GLY A 85 2.23 -18.73 -24.76
CA GLY A 85 1.02 -18.82 -23.95
C GLY A 85 -0.28 -18.68 -24.72
N THR A 86 -1.39 -19.02 -24.06
CA THR A 86 -2.75 -18.74 -24.54
C THR A 86 -3.13 -17.28 -24.26
N ALA A 87 -4.22 -16.79 -24.86
CA ALA A 87 -4.75 -15.47 -24.53
C ALA A 87 -5.09 -15.34 -23.03
N SER A 88 -5.59 -16.40 -22.39
CA SER A 88 -5.86 -16.43 -20.95
C SER A 88 -4.59 -16.28 -20.10
N HIS A 89 -3.46 -16.87 -20.53
CA HIS A 89 -2.18 -16.66 -19.85
C HIS A 89 -1.74 -15.19 -19.91
N VAL A 90 -1.86 -14.57 -21.08
CA VAL A 90 -1.57 -13.14 -21.26
C VAL A 90 -2.50 -12.27 -20.41
N GLU A 91 -3.81 -12.53 -20.42
CA GLU A 91 -4.77 -11.78 -19.61
C GLU A 91 -4.48 -11.90 -18.11
N ARG A 92 -4.09 -13.09 -17.64
CA ARG A 92 -3.66 -13.31 -16.26
C ARG A 92 -2.40 -12.52 -15.94
N ALA A 93 -1.38 -12.57 -16.78
CA ALA A 93 -0.14 -11.81 -16.60
C ALA A 93 -0.40 -10.30 -16.53
N VAL A 94 -1.18 -9.77 -17.46
CA VAL A 94 -1.60 -8.35 -17.50
C VAL A 94 -2.38 -7.98 -16.23
N ARG A 95 -3.30 -8.82 -15.76
CA ARG A 95 -4.07 -8.57 -14.53
C ARG A 95 -3.14 -8.50 -13.31
N GLN A 96 -2.20 -9.43 -13.17
CA GLN A 96 -1.24 -9.43 -12.07
C GLN A 96 -0.31 -8.21 -12.14
N TYR A 97 0.18 -7.85 -13.33
CA TYR A 97 0.99 -6.66 -13.52
C TYR A 97 0.26 -5.39 -13.08
N ARG A 98 -1.01 -5.22 -13.48
CA ARG A 98 -1.83 -4.06 -13.04
C ARG A 98 -2.02 -4.05 -11.53
N ARG A 99 -2.25 -5.22 -10.92
CA ARG A 99 -2.39 -5.33 -9.47
C ARG A 99 -1.09 -4.92 -8.77
N ALA A 100 0.05 -5.46 -9.22
CA ALA A 100 1.37 -5.13 -8.68
C ALA A 100 1.68 -3.64 -8.80
N LYS A 101 1.45 -3.02 -9.97
CA LYS A 101 1.64 -1.58 -10.17
C LYS A 101 0.74 -0.73 -9.27
N ARG A 102 -0.52 -1.13 -9.05
CA ARG A 102 -1.42 -0.44 -8.11
C ARG A 102 -0.92 -0.57 -6.67
N CYS A 103 -0.53 -1.77 -6.24
CA CYS A 103 0.03 -1.98 -4.92
C CYS A 103 1.32 -1.19 -4.70
N GLN A 104 2.20 -1.11 -5.71
CA GLN A 104 3.41 -0.28 -5.65
C GLN A 104 3.09 1.22 -5.55
N ALA A 105 2.10 1.70 -6.31
CA ALA A 105 1.67 3.11 -6.24
C ALA A 105 1.08 3.45 -4.86
N LEU A 106 0.24 2.56 -4.32
CA LEU A 106 -0.33 2.70 -2.97
C LEU A 106 0.73 2.56 -1.89
N ALA A 107 1.70 1.66 -2.04
CA ALA A 107 2.83 1.54 -1.11
C ALA A 107 3.68 2.81 -1.12
N ALA A 108 3.99 3.35 -2.30
CA ALA A 108 4.73 4.61 -2.41
C ALA A 108 3.94 5.80 -1.83
N GLU A 109 2.62 5.81 -1.94
CA GLU A 109 1.77 6.81 -1.29
C GLU A 109 1.73 6.62 0.23
N ASN A 110 1.51 5.38 0.69
CA ASN A 110 1.53 5.02 2.09
C ASN A 110 2.88 5.29 2.72
N ASP A 111 4.01 5.07 2.04
CA ASP A 111 5.35 5.40 2.54
C ASP A 111 5.52 6.92 2.66
N ARG A 112 4.95 7.70 1.72
CA ARG A 112 4.91 9.17 1.84
C ARG A 112 4.06 9.61 3.05
N HIS A 113 2.95 8.92 3.34
CA HIS A 113 2.11 9.19 4.51
C HIS A 113 2.67 8.62 5.82
N ALA A 114 3.36 7.49 5.79
CA ALA A 114 3.95 6.78 6.93
C ALA A 114 5.20 7.49 7.47
N ARG A 115 5.77 8.44 6.72
CA ARG A 115 6.72 9.44 7.24
C ARG A 115 6.10 10.42 8.26
N ARG A 116 4.80 10.28 8.56
CA ARG A 116 4.05 11.04 9.57
C ARG A 116 3.18 10.08 10.39
N ARG A 117 3.82 9.23 11.19
CA ARG A 117 3.10 8.35 12.12
C ARG A 117 3.56 8.62 13.54
N LEU A 118 2.58 8.87 14.40
CA LEU A 118 2.72 8.96 15.84
C LEU A 118 1.88 7.85 16.47
N ASN A 119 2.48 7.07 17.36
CA ASN A 119 1.82 6.03 18.12
C ASN A 119 2.20 6.16 19.58
N TRP A 120 1.23 6.01 20.47
CA TRP A 120 1.46 5.98 21.91
C TRP A 120 0.69 4.80 22.52
N ARG A 121 1.28 4.20 23.56
CA ARG A 121 0.67 3.15 24.37
C ARG A 121 1.04 3.37 25.82
N VAL A 122 0.23 2.83 26.73
CA VAL A 122 0.54 2.75 28.15
C VAL A 122 0.93 1.30 28.43
N ASP A 123 2.06 1.09 29.07
CA ASP A 123 2.55 -0.23 29.46
C ASP A 123 1.90 -0.68 30.79
N GLU A 124 2.07 -1.94 31.16
CA GLU A 124 1.40 -2.53 32.34
C GLU A 124 1.82 -1.87 33.67
N ASP A 125 3.00 -1.25 33.72
CA ASP A 125 3.51 -0.47 34.85
C ASP A 125 2.98 0.98 34.89
N GLY A 126 2.12 1.36 33.95
CA GLY A 126 1.58 2.72 33.81
C GLY A 126 2.50 3.70 33.08
N SER A 127 3.66 3.25 32.59
CA SER A 127 4.57 4.08 31.79
C SER A 127 4.00 4.37 30.39
N PHE A 128 4.26 5.56 29.86
CA PHE A 128 3.81 5.95 28.51
C PHE A 128 4.92 5.71 27.49
N LEU A 129 4.70 4.76 26.58
CA LEU A 129 5.59 4.53 25.44
C LEU A 129 5.13 5.37 24.25
N PHE A 130 5.92 6.38 23.92
CA PHE A 130 5.69 7.29 22.80
C PHE A 130 6.68 7.03 21.67
N SER A 131 6.19 6.68 20.47
CA SER A 131 7.03 6.43 19.29
C SER A 131 6.46 7.10 18.04
N GLY A 132 7.29 7.82 17.31
CA GLY A 132 6.86 8.48 16.09
C GLY A 132 8.01 8.74 15.13
N ARG A 133 7.71 8.74 13.84
CA ARG A 133 8.65 9.17 12.79
C ARG A 133 8.15 10.47 12.20
N PHE A 134 9.00 11.49 12.25
CA PHE A 134 8.70 12.85 11.80
C PHE A 134 9.65 13.30 10.69
N SER A 135 9.22 14.33 9.94
CA SER A 135 10.14 15.08 9.08
C SER A 135 11.04 15.99 9.94
N PRO A 136 12.21 16.43 9.45
CA PRO A 136 13.20 17.15 10.27
C PRO A 136 12.63 18.39 10.99
N GLU A 137 11.88 19.23 10.28
CA GLU A 137 11.33 20.48 10.84
C GLU A 137 10.30 20.24 11.97
N PRO A 138 9.27 19.39 11.82
CA PRO A 138 8.41 19.03 12.95
C PRO A 138 9.10 18.24 14.06
N GLY A 139 10.08 17.39 13.72
CA GLY A 139 10.79 16.56 14.69
C GLY A 139 11.59 17.37 15.70
N GLU A 140 12.28 18.42 15.24
CA GLU A 140 13.04 19.32 16.12
C GLU A 140 12.13 20.08 17.10
N ARG A 141 10.94 20.49 16.67
CA ARG A 141 9.96 21.16 17.54
C ARG A 141 9.44 20.23 18.62
N ILE A 142 9.20 18.97 18.29
CA ILE A 142 8.74 17.96 19.26
C ILE A 142 9.85 17.62 20.25
N LEU A 143 11.10 17.46 19.78
CA LEU A 143 12.24 17.19 20.65
C LEU A 143 12.43 18.32 21.68
N LYS A 144 12.45 19.58 21.23
CA LYS A 144 12.56 20.75 22.11
C LYS A 144 11.42 20.83 23.14
N ALA A 145 10.20 20.48 22.73
CA ALA A 145 9.05 20.47 23.64
C ALA A 145 9.16 19.35 24.70
N ILE A 146 9.69 18.19 24.32
CA ILE A 146 9.91 17.07 25.25
C ILE A 146 11.06 17.40 26.21
N GLU A 147 12.18 17.93 25.72
CA GLU A 147 13.33 18.34 26.55
C GLU A 147 12.91 19.38 27.60
N ALA A 148 12.19 20.44 27.18
CA ALA A 148 11.68 21.45 28.12
C ALA A 148 10.72 20.86 29.17
N ALA A 149 9.83 19.96 28.76
CA ALA A 149 8.93 19.28 29.70
C ALA A 149 9.67 18.36 30.68
N MET A 150 10.76 17.71 30.25
CA MET A 150 11.60 16.90 31.13
C MET A 150 12.33 17.76 32.17
N GLU A 151 12.88 18.91 31.75
CA GLU A 151 13.53 19.87 32.65
C GLU A 151 12.56 20.45 33.70
N GLU A 152 11.31 20.75 33.30
CA GLU A 152 10.25 21.20 34.23
C GLU A 152 9.92 20.11 35.26
N ILE A 153 9.76 18.85 34.83
CA ILE A 153 9.46 17.72 35.72
C ILE A 153 10.63 17.47 36.70
N GLU A 154 11.88 17.58 36.24
CA GLU A 154 13.07 17.40 37.07
C GLU A 154 13.19 18.52 38.12
N ALA A 155 12.91 19.77 37.74
CA ALA A 155 12.87 20.91 38.65
C ALA A 155 11.74 20.79 39.70
N GLU A 156 10.58 20.24 39.33
CA GLU A 156 9.49 19.95 40.28
C GLU A 156 9.87 18.84 41.26
N GLN A 157 10.61 17.83 40.82
CA GLN A 157 11.10 16.75 41.69
C GLN A 157 12.18 17.22 42.67
N GLU A 158 13.09 18.11 42.27
CA GLU A 158 14.05 18.73 43.19
C GLU A 158 13.38 19.64 44.23
N HIS A 159 12.21 20.21 43.92
CA HIS A 159 11.41 21.01 44.84
C HIS A 159 10.59 20.18 45.86
N VAL A 160 10.55 18.85 45.73
CA VAL A 160 9.99 17.96 46.77
C VAL A 160 11.07 17.72 47.83
N SER A 161 11.16 18.66 48.77
CA SER A 161 12.01 18.57 49.96
C SER A 161 11.74 17.26 50.73
N ALA A 162 12.77 16.43 50.87
CA ALA A 162 12.74 15.18 51.62
C ALA A 162 12.70 15.44 53.14
N GLU A 163 11.52 15.75 53.69
CA GLU A 163 11.26 15.50 55.10
C GLU A 163 10.82 14.04 55.28
N THR A 164 11.77 13.18 55.65
CA THR A 164 11.51 11.80 56.06
C THR A 164 10.71 11.81 57.36
N CYS A 165 9.40 11.55 57.27
CA CYS A 165 8.60 11.20 58.44
C CYS A 165 8.93 9.74 58.81
N ILE A 166 9.67 9.54 59.90
CA ILE A 166 10.01 8.20 60.42
C ILE A 166 8.72 7.54 60.93
N PRO A 167 8.28 6.38 60.41
CA PRO A 167 7.15 5.68 60.97
C PRO A 167 7.50 5.09 62.35
N ALA A 168 6.61 5.28 63.32
CA ALA A 168 6.84 5.10 64.75
C ALA A 168 6.99 3.63 65.26
N TRP A 169 7.26 2.65 64.41
CA TRP A 169 7.30 1.23 64.80
C TRP A 169 8.68 0.56 64.71
N ALA A 170 9.76 1.34 64.50
CA ALA A 170 11.12 0.80 64.55
C ALA A 170 11.67 0.74 65.99
N GLY A 171 11.28 -0.30 66.75
CA GLY A 171 11.96 -0.64 68.00
C GLY A 171 11.23 -1.61 68.93
N GLU A 172 11.28 -2.92 68.63
CA GLU A 172 11.58 -4.01 69.59
C GLU A 172 11.52 -5.39 68.88
N ARG A 173 12.20 -6.40 69.46
CA ARG A 173 12.66 -7.65 68.78
C ARG A 173 11.96 -8.90 69.36
N MET A 174 11.45 -9.76 68.45
CA MET A 174 11.09 -11.22 68.58
C MET A 174 9.99 -11.61 69.61
N ASP A 175 9.13 -12.63 69.45
CA ASP A 175 9.26 -14.02 68.93
C ASP A 175 7.90 -14.61 68.41
N ASP A 176 8.03 -15.66 67.59
CA ASP A 176 7.20 -16.87 67.31
C ASP A 176 5.63 -16.89 67.25
N ASP A 177 5.17 -17.65 66.25
CA ASP A 177 3.87 -18.33 66.03
C ASP A 177 2.63 -17.59 65.45
N LEU A 178 1.95 -18.32 64.51
CA LEU A 178 0.67 -18.11 63.79
C LEU A 178 0.78 -17.48 62.36
N VAL A 179 0.75 -18.18 61.21
CA VAL A 179 -0.10 -19.26 60.62
C VAL A 179 -1.44 -18.73 60.03
N VAL A 180 -1.48 -18.70 58.67
CA VAL A 180 -2.61 -18.70 57.66
C VAL A 180 -3.67 -17.56 57.72
N GLU A 181 -4.38 -17.15 56.64
CA GLU A 181 -4.92 -17.86 55.47
C GLU A 181 -5.47 -16.90 54.38
N GLY A 182 -5.66 -17.41 53.14
CA GLY A 182 -6.66 -16.97 52.14
C GLY A 182 -6.20 -15.90 51.13
N LEU A 183 -5.77 -16.16 49.88
CA LEU A 183 -6.29 -17.06 48.84
C LEU A 183 -7.79 -16.86 48.56
N PHE A 184 -8.10 -16.30 47.38
CA PHE A 184 -9.11 -16.72 46.39
C PHE A 184 -9.31 -15.56 45.39
N GLU A 185 -8.78 -15.68 44.16
CA GLU A 185 -9.54 -16.03 42.93
C GLU A 185 -10.67 -15.02 42.63
N ARG A 186 -10.82 -14.42 41.44
CA ARG A 186 -10.70 -14.98 40.10
C ARG A 186 -10.99 -13.80 39.15
N GLU A 187 -10.20 -13.60 38.10
CA GLU A 187 -10.82 -13.17 36.83
C GLU A 187 -10.16 -13.94 35.68
N GLN A 188 -10.95 -14.91 35.22
CA GLN A 188 -10.78 -15.63 33.98
C GLN A 188 -11.07 -14.65 32.84
N ASP A 189 -10.18 -14.49 31.86
CA ASP A 189 -10.25 -15.32 30.65
C ASP A 189 -9.27 -14.84 29.58
N PHE A 190 -8.36 -15.77 29.32
CA PHE A 190 -7.52 -15.99 28.17
C PHE A 190 -8.25 -15.81 26.82
N HIS A 191 -7.68 -15.05 25.87
CA HIS A 191 -7.14 -15.59 24.60
C HIS A 191 -6.76 -14.50 23.59
N GLY A 192 -5.49 -14.43 23.23
CA GLY A 192 -5.01 -13.56 22.15
C GLY A 192 -3.60 -13.89 21.66
N ARG A 193 -3.41 -15.12 21.15
CA ARG A 193 -2.22 -15.64 20.43
C ARG A 193 -1.33 -14.55 19.80
N PHE A 194 -0.10 -14.40 20.31
CA PHE A 194 1.03 -13.87 19.54
C PHE A 194 1.94 -15.01 19.10
N SER A 195 2.05 -15.15 17.78
CA SER A 195 3.07 -15.96 17.11
C SER A 195 4.32 -15.10 16.96
N PHE A 196 5.39 -15.53 17.62
CA PHE A 196 6.73 -14.96 17.56
C PHE A 196 7.44 -15.44 16.29
N ARG A 197 7.96 -14.53 15.48
CA ARG A 197 9.10 -14.80 14.61
C ARG A 197 10.07 -13.62 14.65
N SER A 198 11.16 -13.87 15.36
CA SER A 198 12.43 -13.15 15.31
C SER A 198 13.02 -13.17 13.89
N TRP A 199 13.81 -12.14 13.60
CA TRP A 199 14.88 -12.19 12.59
C TRP A 199 16.16 -11.72 13.28
N ASP A 200 17.08 -12.66 13.45
CA ASP A 200 18.50 -12.43 13.26
C ASP A 200 18.78 -12.37 11.74
#